data_AF-A0A368YC27-F1
#
_entry.id   AF-A0A368YC27-F1
#
_cell.length_a   1.000
_cell.length_b   1.000
_cell.length_c   1.000
_cell.angle_alpha   90.00
_cell.angle_beta   90.00
_cell.angle_gamma   90.00
#
_symmetry.space_group_name_H-M   'P 1'
#
loop_
_entity.id
_entity.type
_entity.pdbx_description
1 polymer ?
#
loop_
_entity_poly.entity_id
_entity_poly.type
_entity_poly.pdbx_seq_one_letter_code
_entity_poly.pdbx_strand_id
1 'polypeptide(L)'
;MIFARGAATIISGIETRPTDPLIPAFATVLRRRREALDLSQEALARRAGISTVLVGRVESLRNQPTINSMQKLAKGLDKRLSDLIREAEALAGQ
;
A
#
# COMPACT_ATOMS: atom_id res chain seq x y z
N MET A 1 10.40 13.21 -19.82
CA MET A 1 10.03 12.02 -19.02
C MET A 1 10.34 12.35 -17.55
N ILE A 2 9.41 13.00 -16.84
CA ILE A 2 9.66 13.56 -15.49
C ILE A 2 9.02 12.64 -14.46
N PHE A 3 9.85 11.93 -13.69
CA PHE A 3 9.43 11.31 -12.44
C PHE A 3 9.38 12.41 -11.37
N ALA A 4 8.18 12.93 -11.08
CA ALA A 4 7.97 13.83 -9.94
C ALA A 4 8.05 13.02 -8.64
N ARG A 5 9.15 13.17 -7.90
CA ARG A 5 9.25 12.75 -6.50
C ARG A 5 8.56 13.80 -5.64
N GLY A 6 7.54 13.39 -4.87
CA GLY A 6 7.22 13.99 -3.58
C GLY A 6 6.81 15.47 -3.53
N ALA A 7 5.92 15.92 -4.41
CA ALA A 7 5.22 17.20 -4.23
C ALA A 7 3.71 16.93 -4.12
N ALA A 8 3.11 17.43 -3.04
CA ALA A 8 1.66 17.54 -2.91
C ALA A 8 1.11 18.18 -4.19
N THR A 9 0.35 17.40 -4.97
CA THR A 9 -0.23 17.88 -6.22
C THR A 9 -1.47 18.68 -5.85
N ILE A 10 -1.32 20.01 -5.89
CA ILE A 10 -2.44 20.94 -5.78
C ILE A 10 -3.25 20.85 -7.07
N ILE A 11 -4.30 20.02 -7.07
CA ILE A 11 -5.42 20.19 -7.99
C ILE A 11 -6.42 21.10 -7.26
N SER A 12 -6.56 22.30 -7.79
CA SER A 12 -7.47 23.38 -7.37
C SER A 12 -8.65 22.92 -6.48
N GLY A 13 -8.62 23.31 -5.20
CA GLY A 13 -9.80 23.30 -4.33
C GLY A 13 -9.96 22.16 -3.32
N ILE A 14 -9.10 21.14 -3.31
CA ILE A 14 -9.12 20.12 -2.24
C ILE A 14 -7.97 20.44 -1.28
N GLU A 15 -8.29 21.04 -0.13
CA GLU A 15 -7.36 21.03 1.01
C GLU A 15 -7.09 19.56 1.35
N THR A 16 -5.95 19.02 0.93
CA THR A 16 -5.50 17.73 1.43
C THR A 16 -5.24 17.93 2.91
N ARG A 17 -6.16 17.42 3.74
CA ARG A 17 -5.96 17.25 5.18
C ARG A 17 -4.57 16.66 5.45
N PRO A 18 -3.98 16.86 6.65
CA PRO A 18 -2.79 16.13 7.06
C PRO A 18 -2.91 14.67 6.64
N THR A 19 -1.83 14.17 6.03
CA THR A 19 -1.75 12.93 5.24
C THR A 19 -2.73 11.87 5.72
N ASP A 20 -3.72 11.53 4.89
CA ASP A 20 -4.77 10.55 5.21
C ASP A 20 -4.15 9.32 5.92
N PRO A 21 -4.55 9.02 7.18
CA PRO A 21 -3.93 7.97 7.99
C PRO A 21 -4.17 6.57 7.40
N LEU A 22 -5.10 6.43 6.45
CA LEU A 22 -5.35 5.16 5.77
C LEU A 22 -4.13 4.68 4.97
N ILE A 23 -3.35 5.59 4.39
CA ILE A 23 -2.17 5.24 3.58
C ILE A 23 -1.06 4.58 4.45
N PRO A 24 -0.59 5.21 5.54
CA PRO A 24 0.34 4.55 6.46
C PRO A 24 -0.24 3.28 7.06
N ALA A 25 -1.52 3.28 7.44
CA ALA A 25 -2.16 2.10 8.00
C ALA A 25 -2.18 0.92 7.01
N PHE A 26 -2.50 1.16 5.74
CA PHE A 26 -2.50 0.13 4.70
C PHE A 26 -1.10 -0.47 4.50
N ALA A 27 -0.06 0.35 4.46
CA ALA A 27 1.32 -0.14 4.34
C ALA A 27 1.72 -1.02 5.53
N THR A 28 1.33 -0.62 6.75
CA THR A 28 1.54 -1.41 7.96
C THR A 28 0.80 -2.75 7.91
N VAL A 29 -0.48 -2.74 7.52
CA VAL A 29 -1.29 -3.97 7.37
C VAL A 29 -0.68 -4.90 6.33
N LEU A 30 -0.29 -4.36 5.16
CA LEU A 30 0.36 -5.13 4.10
C LEU A 30 1.60 -5.85 4.62
N ARG A 31 2.49 -5.11 5.30
CA ARG A 31 3.71 -5.65 5.89
C ARG A 31 3.41 -6.73 6.92
N ARG A 32 2.50 -6.47 7.86
CA ARG A 32 2.10 -7.42 8.91
C ARG A 32 1.56 -8.71 8.33
N ARG A 33 0.70 -8.63 7.30
CA ARG A 33 0.14 -9.81 6.63
C ARG A 33 1.18 -10.58 5.83
N ARG A 34 2.13 -9.88 5.21
CA ARG A 34 3.27 -10.52 4.55
C ARG A 34 4.13 -11.31 5.54
N GLU A 35 4.50 -10.67 6.65
CA GLU A 35 5.33 -11.27 7.70
C GLU A 35 4.62 -12.43 8.41
N ALA A 36 3.30 -12.34 8.63
CA ALA A 36 2.50 -13.44 9.19
C ALA A 36 2.40 -14.69 8.28
N LEU A 37 2.80 -14.57 7.01
CA LEU A 37 2.90 -15.69 6.06
C LEU A 37 4.35 -16.11 5.80
N ASP A 38 5.31 -15.59 6.58
CA ASP A 38 6.75 -15.81 6.43
C ASP A 38 7.28 -15.46 5.02
N LEU A 39 6.64 -14.50 4.35
CA LEU A 39 7.02 -14.09 3.01
C LEU A 39 8.06 -12.97 3.06
N SER A 40 9.11 -13.09 2.24
CA SER A 40 9.93 -11.94 1.88
C SER A 40 9.14 -10.99 0.95
N GLN A 41 9.61 -9.74 0.80
CA GLN A 41 9.03 -8.81 -0.17
C GLN A 41 9.08 -9.36 -1.60
N GLU A 42 10.17 -10.05 -1.95
CA GLU A 42 10.32 -10.72 -3.24
C GLU A 42 9.31 -11.86 -3.42
N ALA A 43 9.11 -12.68 -2.38
CA ALA A 43 8.15 -13.77 -2.42
C ALA A 43 6.72 -13.24 -2.61
N LEU A 44 6.34 -12.17 -1.91
CA LEU A 44 5.05 -11.52 -2.12
C LEU A 44 4.93 -10.93 -3.54
N ALA A 45 5.97 -10.23 -4.01
CA ALA A 45 5.99 -9.62 -5.34
C ALA A 45 5.75 -10.66 -6.44
N ARG A 46 6.44 -11.81 -6.34
CA ARG A 46 6.28 -12.95 -7.26
C ARG A 46 4.86 -13.51 -7.22
N ARG A 47 4.28 -13.72 -6.02
CA ARG A 47 2.89 -14.18 -5.87
C ARG A 47 1.87 -13.19 -6.44
N ALA A 48 2.13 -11.89 -6.29
CA ALA A 48 1.26 -10.81 -6.75
C ALA A 48 1.45 -10.45 -8.25
N GLY A 49 2.48 -10.98 -8.91
CA GLY A 49 2.81 -10.64 -10.31
C GLY A 49 3.17 -9.15 -10.47
N ILE A 50 3.97 -8.61 -9.55
CA ILE A 50 4.48 -7.23 -9.55
C ILE A 50 5.98 -7.21 -9.20
N SER A 51 6.62 -6.04 -9.32
CA SER A 51 8.04 -5.91 -8.97
C SER A 51 8.26 -5.85 -7.46
N THR A 52 9.36 -6.45 -6.98
CA THR A 52 9.81 -6.34 -5.58
C THR A 52 9.99 -4.89 -5.15
N VAL A 53 10.45 -4.02 -6.07
CA VAL A 53 10.59 -2.58 -5.84
C VAL A 53 9.24 -1.93 -5.52
N LEU A 54 8.15 -2.33 -6.17
CA LEU A 54 6.82 -1.80 -5.87
C LEU A 54 6.38 -2.19 -4.46
N VAL A 55 6.56 -3.45 -4.07
CA VAL A 55 6.26 -3.92 -2.71
C VAL A 55 7.02 -3.10 -1.66
N GLY A 56 8.34 -2.97 -1.83
CA GLY A 56 9.17 -2.19 -0.91
C GLY A 56 8.78 -0.71 -0.85
N ARG A 57 8.39 -0.09 -1.98
CA ARG A 57 7.92 1.31 -2.00
C ARG A 57 6.59 1.51 -1.30
N VAL A 58 5.67 0.55 -1.41
CA VAL A 58 4.38 0.59 -0.71
C VAL A 58 4.61 0.44 0.79
N GLU A 59 5.38 -0.58 1.23
CA GLU A 59 5.66 -0.81 2.66
C GLU A 59 6.46 0.32 3.32
N SER A 60 7.22 1.10 2.55
CA SER A 60 8.00 2.25 3.04
C SER A 60 7.34 3.62 2.81
N LEU A 61 6.08 3.64 2.36
CA LEU A 61 5.32 4.87 2.08
C LEU A 61 5.94 5.80 1.03
N ARG A 62 6.89 5.30 0.24
CA ARG A 62 7.49 6.03 -0.88
C ARG A 62 6.60 6.03 -2.12
N ASN A 63 5.53 5.25 -2.12
CA ASN A 63 4.54 5.22 -3.19
C ASN A 63 3.15 4.90 -2.63
N GLN A 64 2.15 5.68 -3.05
CA GLN A 64 0.75 5.38 -2.81
C GLN A 64 0.29 4.31 -3.82
N PRO A 65 -0.10 3.11 -3.37
CA PRO A 65 -0.49 2.06 -4.29
C PRO A 65 -1.80 2.43 -5.01
N THR A 66 -1.84 2.17 -6.32
CA THR A 66 -3.10 2.21 -7.08
C THR A 66 -4.02 1.07 -6.67
N ILE A 67 -5.33 1.18 -6.93
CA ILE A 67 -6.30 0.11 -6.67
C ILE A 67 -5.87 -1.22 -7.30
N ASN A 68 -5.38 -1.20 -8.55
CA ASN A 68 -4.87 -2.40 -9.22
C ASN A 68 -3.67 -3.02 -8.47
N SER A 69 -2.74 -2.19 -7.99
CA SER A 69 -1.60 -2.67 -7.20
C SER A 69 -2.06 -3.27 -5.87
N MET A 70 -3.00 -2.62 -5.18
CA MET A 70 -3.58 -3.13 -3.94
C MET A 70 -4.29 -4.47 -4.14
N GLN A 71 -5.04 -4.63 -5.23
CA GLN A 71 -5.73 -5.87 -5.55
C GLN A 71 -4.78 -7.02 -5.87
N LYS A 72 -3.69 -6.74 -6.61
CA LYS A 72 -2.62 -7.73 -6.86
C LYS A 72 -1.91 -8.15 -5.58
N LEU A 73 -1.59 -7.20 -4.70
CA LEU A 73 -0.99 -7.48 -3.40
C LEU A 73 -1.91 -8.33 -2.52
N ALA A 74 -3.20 -8.00 -2.47
CA ALA A 74 -4.20 -8.78 -1.75
C ALA A 74 -4.27 -10.22 -2.27
N LYS A 75 -4.31 -10.41 -3.59
CA LYS A 75 -4.23 -11.74 -4.22
C LYS A 75 -2.94 -12.47 -3.86
N GLY A 76 -1.80 -11.76 -3.84
CA GLY A 76 -0.51 -12.31 -3.43
C GLY A 76 -0.47 -12.75 -1.95
N LEU A 77 -1.31 -12.17 -1.10
CA LEU A 77 -1.51 -12.54 0.31
C LEU A 77 -2.63 -13.56 0.52
N ASP A 78 -3.28 -14.04 -0.54
CA ASP A 78 -4.48 -14.88 -0.48
C ASP A 78 -5.61 -14.26 0.36
N LYS A 79 -5.85 -12.96 0.13
CA LYS A 79 -6.88 -12.17 0.83
C LYS A 79 -7.71 -11.35 -0.15
N ARG A 80 -8.92 -10.99 0.29
CA ARG A 80 -9.72 -9.97 -0.39
C ARG A 80 -9.13 -8.60 -0.07
N LEU A 81 -9.12 -7.71 -1.06
CA LEU A 81 -8.68 -6.32 -0.84
C LEU A 81 -9.51 -5.64 0.26
N SER A 82 -10.82 -5.91 0.31
CA SER A 82 -11.72 -5.38 1.35
C SER A 82 -11.27 -5.72 2.77
N ASP A 83 -10.62 -6.87 2.98
CA ASP A 83 -10.17 -7.26 4.31
C ASP A 83 -8.94 -6.46 4.73
N LEU A 84 -8.01 -6.21 3.80
CA LEU A 84 -6.87 -5.33 4.05
C LEU A 84 -7.30 -3.88 4.32
N ILE A 85 -8.30 -3.39 3.58
CA ILE A 85 -8.84 -2.04 3.79
C ILE A 85 -9.53 -1.94 5.16
N ARG A 86 -10.38 -2.90 5.52
CA ARG A 86 -11.03 -2.92 6.84
C ARG A 86 -10.02 -2.90 7.99
N GLU A 87 -8.95 -3.67 7.87
CA GLU A 87 -7.87 -3.68 8.87
C GLU A 87 -7.11 -2.34 8.91
N ALA A 88 -6.90 -1.72 7.75
CA ALA A 88 -6.24 -0.42 7.66
C ALA A 88 -7.11 0.69 8.26
N GLU A 89 -8.42 0.71 7.99
CA GLU A 89 -9.39 1.63 8.61
C GLU A 89 -9.41 1.46 10.13
N ALA A 90 -9.42 0.22 10.61
CA ALA A 90 -9.39 -0.08 12.05
C ALA A 90 -8.08 0.37 12.72
N LEU A 91 -6.96 0.38 11.99
CA LEU A 91 -5.66 0.88 12.48
C LEU A 91 -5.56 2.41 12.37
N ALA A 92 -6.15 3.02 11.35
CA ALA A 92 -6.14 4.46 11.11
C ALA A 92 -7.08 5.23 12.05
N GLY A 93 -8.13 4.57 12.56
CA GLY A 93 -9.05 5.12 13.56
C GLY A 93 -8.62 4.94 15.02
N GLN A 94 -7.45 4.33 15.27
CA GLN A 94 -6.78 4.29 16.57
C GLN A 94 -5.87 5.51 16.72
#